data_AF-A0A918YU55-F1
#
_entry.id   AF-A0A918YU55-F1
#
_cell.length_a   1.000
_cell.length_b   1.000
_cell.length_c   1.000
_cell.angle_alpha   90.00
_cell.angle_beta   90.00
_cell.angle_gamma   90.00
#
_symmetry.space_group_name_H-M   'P 1'
#
loop_
_entity.id
_entity.type
_entity.pdbx_description
1 polymer ?
#
loop_
_entity_poly.entity_id
_entity_poly.type
_entity_poly.pdbx_seq_one_letter_code
_entity_poly.pdbx_strand_id
1 'polypeptide(L)'
;MDEVRGYAVYLFDEALQVLGEAIRPYLQDGPGGPHVFCREVDAGGMLLNMQLDGRMADGKPVAIELMVPTGMVRMIVSARSDGAFGFHPRSQAAPAVAALDD
;
A
#
# COMPACT_ATOMS: atom_id res chain seq x y z
N MET A 1 -19.34 -6.64 -10.26
CA MET A 1 -18.20 -5.95 -10.88
C MET A 1 -17.36 -5.51 -9.71
N ASP A 2 -16.26 -6.21 -9.45
CA ASP A 2 -15.48 -5.97 -8.23
C ASP A 2 -14.94 -4.54 -8.26
N GLU A 3 -15.22 -3.83 -7.18
CA GLU A 3 -14.80 -2.47 -6.98
C GLU A 3 -13.28 -2.46 -6.82
N VAL A 4 -12.54 -2.05 -7.86
CA VAL A 4 -11.08 -1.97 -7.79
C VAL A 4 -10.72 -0.83 -6.84
N ARG A 5 -10.30 -1.20 -5.63
CA ARG A 5 -9.78 -0.30 -4.61
C ARG A 5 -8.37 -0.74 -4.24
N GLY A 6 -7.38 0.06 -4.60
CA GLY A 6 -6.00 -0.23 -4.24
C GLY A 6 -4.99 0.70 -4.87
N TYR A 7 -3.73 0.33 -4.69
CA TYR A 7 -2.56 1.07 -5.14
C TYR A 7 -1.64 0.13 -5.92
N ALA A 8 -1.13 0.61 -7.06
CA ALA A 8 0.01 0.03 -7.75
C ALA A 8 1.26 0.86 -7.41
N VAL A 9 2.24 0.22 -6.78
CA VAL A 9 3.51 0.82 -6.36
C VAL A 9 4.61 0.33 -7.29
N TYR A 10 5.17 1.24 -8.07
CA TYR A 10 6.27 0.99 -8.98
C TYR A 10 7.58 1.34 -8.29
N LEU A 11 8.56 0.44 -8.38
CA LEU A 11 9.91 0.64 -7.88
C LEU A 11 10.83 1.10 -9.03
N PHE A 12 11.97 1.71 -8.68
CA PHE A 12 13.06 1.92 -9.63
C PHE A 12 13.71 0.57 -10.00
N ASP A 13 14.33 0.49 -11.18
CA ASP A 13 14.99 -0.74 -11.62
C ASP A 13 16.13 -1.13 -10.67
N GLU A 14 16.88 -0.15 -10.17
CA GLU A 14 17.93 -0.35 -9.18
C GLU A 14 17.36 -0.92 -7.86
N ALA A 15 16.14 -0.53 -7.48
CA ALA A 15 15.50 -1.09 -6.30
C ALA A 15 15.11 -2.56 -6.51
N LEU A 16 14.63 -2.93 -7.70
CA LEU A 16 14.35 -4.32 -8.05
C LEU A 16 15.62 -5.18 -8.02
N GLN A 17 16.75 -4.62 -8.47
CA GLN A 17 18.05 -5.28 -8.40
C GLN A 17 18.53 -5.46 -6.96
N VAL A 18 18.43 -4.42 -6.13
CA VAL A 18 18.87 -4.44 -4.72
C VAL A 18 18.01 -5.38 -3.87
N LEU A 19 16.69 -5.36 -4.04
CA LEU A 19 15.76 -6.21 -3.28
C LEU A 19 15.78 -7.67 -3.77
N GLY A 20 16.08 -7.90 -5.06
CA GLY A 20 16.30 -9.22 -5.62
C GLY A 20 15.11 -10.18 -5.44
N GLU A 21 15.39 -11.42 -5.06
CA GLU A 21 14.36 -12.47 -4.91
C GLU A 21 13.33 -12.16 -3.81
N ALA A 22 13.67 -11.32 -2.83
CA ALA A 22 12.78 -11.07 -1.70
C ALA A 22 11.50 -10.32 -2.09
N ILE A 23 11.56 -9.44 -3.10
CA ILE A 23 10.40 -8.67 -3.55
C ILE A 23 9.54 -9.44 -4.57
N ARG A 24 10.11 -10.43 -5.26
CA ARG A 24 9.46 -11.14 -6.38
C ARG A 24 8.07 -11.70 -6.06
N PRO A 25 7.81 -12.32 -4.90
CA PRO A 25 6.48 -12.87 -4.60
C PRO A 25 5.36 -11.82 -4.56
N TYR A 26 5.72 -10.54 -4.45
CA TYR A 26 4.78 -9.42 -4.31
C TYR A 26 4.63 -8.62 -5.61
N LEU A 27 5.41 -8.93 -6.64
CA LEU A 27 5.35 -8.25 -7.93
C LEU A 27 4.23 -8.82 -8.80
N GLN A 28 3.55 -7.92 -9.50
CA GLN A 28 2.64 -8.20 -10.59
C GLN A 28 3.14 -7.53 -11.85
N ASP A 29 2.94 -8.20 -12.99
CA ASP A 29 3.19 -7.61 -14.30
C ASP A 29 1.97 -6.82 -14.78
N GLY A 30 2.22 -5.71 -15.48
CA GLY A 30 1.17 -4.92 -16.09
C GLY A 30 1.71 -4.03 -17.22
N PRO A 31 0.84 -3.30 -17.94
CA PRO A 31 1.26 -2.47 -19.06
C PRO A 31 2.29 -1.39 -18.70
N GLY A 32 2.31 -0.95 -17.43
CA GLY A 32 3.28 0.01 -16.88
C GLY A 32 4.57 -0.62 -16.33
N GLY A 33 4.73 -1.94 -16.45
CA GLY A 33 5.83 -2.72 -15.89
C GLY A 33 5.53 -3.37 -14.53
N PRO A 34 6.53 -4.01 -13.91
CA PRO A 34 6.42 -4.67 -12.61
C PRO A 34 6.01 -3.70 -11.51
N HIS A 35 5.05 -4.09 -10.67
CA HIS A 35 4.57 -3.27 -9.56
C HIS A 35 4.07 -4.14 -8.41
N VAL A 36 4.07 -3.57 -7.20
CA VAL A 36 3.40 -4.17 -6.04
C VAL A 36 1.97 -3.65 -5.99
N PHE A 37 0.99 -4.54 -5.97
CA PHE A 37 -0.40 -4.17 -5.71
C PHE A 37 -0.71 -4.29 -4.22
N CYS A 38 -1.30 -3.24 -3.63
CA CYS A 38 -1.65 -3.20 -2.21
C CYS A 38 -2.98 -2.47 -1.98
N ARG A 39 -3.64 -2.78 -0.85
CA ARG A 39 -4.91 -2.16 -0.46
C ARG A 39 -4.72 -0.79 0.18
N GLU A 40 -3.61 -0.62 0.91
CA GLU A 40 -3.28 0.62 1.63
C GLU A 40 -1.79 0.93 1.48
N VAL A 41 -1.49 2.24 1.49
CA VAL A 41 -0.14 2.79 1.54
C VAL A 41 -0.06 3.85 2.65
N ASP A 42 1.01 3.83 3.44
CA ASP A 42 1.37 4.92 4.37
C ASP A 42 2.78 5.41 4.02
N ALA A 43 2.86 6.65 3.55
CA ALA A 43 4.09 7.31 3.13
C ALA A 43 4.58 8.36 4.16
N GLY A 44 4.09 8.29 5.40
CA GLY A 44 4.43 9.27 6.46
C GLY A 44 5.85 9.16 7.03
N GLY A 45 6.67 8.22 6.56
CA GLY A 45 8.00 7.94 7.12
C GLY A 45 9.08 7.64 6.07
N MET A 46 10.25 7.21 6.57
CA MET A 46 11.39 6.81 5.72
C MET A 46 11.15 5.52 4.94
N LEU A 47 10.22 4.70 5.43
CA LEU A 47 9.72 3.51 4.76
C LEU A 47 8.31 3.80 4.27
N LEU A 48 8.00 3.36 3.06
CA LEU A 48 6.64 3.23 2.56
C LEU A 48 6.08 1.92 3.11
N ASN A 49 5.02 1.99 3.91
CA ASN A 49 4.32 0.83 4.42
C ASN A 49 3.17 0.48 3.48
N MET A 50 3.07 -0.78 3.10
CA MET A 50 2.04 -1.29 2.20
C MET A 50 1.32 -2.46 2.86
N GLN A 51 -0.01 -2.48 2.80
CA GLN A 51 -0.80 -3.65 3.23
C GLN A 51 -1.30 -4.44 2.02
N LEU A 52 -0.86 -5.70 1.93
CA LEU A 52 -1.17 -6.62 0.84
C LEU A 52 -2.04 -7.76 1.34
N ASP A 53 -2.77 -8.39 0.43
CA ASP A 53 -3.41 -9.68 0.66
C ASP A 53 -2.54 -10.78 0.07
N GLY A 54 -2.22 -11.76 0.89
CA GLY A 54 -1.51 -12.96 0.49
C GLY A 54 -2.27 -14.22 0.84
N ARG A 55 -1.65 -15.35 0.51
CA ARG A 55 -2.09 -16.68 0.96
C ARG A 55 -0.91 -17.41 1.58
N MET A 56 -1.16 -18.06 2.72
CA MET A 56 -0.21 -19.00 3.31
C MET A 56 -0.10 -20.27 2.46
N ALA A 57 0.91 -21.09 2.74
CA ALA A 57 1.13 -22.36 2.02
C ALA A 57 -0.05 -23.33 2.10
N ASP A 58 -0.89 -23.22 3.14
CA ASP A 58 -2.12 -24.00 3.32
C ASP A 58 -3.36 -23.36 2.63
N GLY A 59 -3.16 -22.28 1.88
CA GLY A 59 -4.19 -21.55 1.16
C GLY A 59 -4.99 -20.56 2.01
N LYS A 60 -4.73 -20.46 3.32
CA LYS A 60 -5.43 -19.49 4.17
C LYS A 60 -5.07 -18.06 3.80
N PRO A 61 -6.03 -17.12 3.82
CA PRO A 61 -5.73 -15.71 3.60
C PRO A 61 -4.83 -15.18 4.74
N VAL A 62 -3.86 -14.35 4.37
CA VAL A 62 -3.00 -13.64 5.32
C VAL A 62 -2.86 -12.19 4.89
N ALA A 63 -2.96 -11.28 5.86
CA ALA A 63 -2.61 -9.88 5.65
C ALA A 63 -1.10 -9.73 5.78
N ILE A 64 -0.46 -9.10 4.79
CA ILE A 64 0.98 -8.90 4.75
C ILE A 64 1.26 -7.41 4.84
N GLU A 65 2.11 -7.03 5.79
CA GLU A 65 2.70 -5.69 5.85
C GLU A 65 4.07 -5.73 5.19
N LEU A 66 4.23 -4.98 4.09
CA LEU A 66 5.49 -4.85 3.36
C LEU A 66 6.00 -3.43 3.48
N MET A 67 7.24 -3.28 3.96
CA MET A 67 7.88 -1.99 4.13
C MET A 67 9.07 -1.88 3.18
N VAL A 68 9.12 -0.84 2.35
CA VAL A 68 10.25 -0.56 1.45
C VAL A 68 10.76 0.86 1.66
N PRO A 69 12.07 1.13 1.50
CA PRO A 69 12.59 2.50 1.56
C PRO A 69 11.87 3.42 0.58
N THR A 70 11.41 4.58 1.05
CA THR A 70 10.65 5.52 0.20
C THR A 70 11.46 5.96 -1.03
N GLY A 71 12.78 6.09 -0.89
CA GLY A 71 13.68 6.43 -2.01
C GLY A 71 13.82 5.35 -3.10
N MET A 72 13.32 4.14 -2.86
CA MET A 72 13.28 3.05 -3.85
C MET A 72 12.00 3.09 -4.72
N VAL A 73 11.03 3.91 -4.34
CA VAL A 73 9.72 3.98 -4.99
C VAL A 73 9.77 5.02 -6.11
N ARG A 74 9.46 4.59 -7.33
CA ARG A 74 9.41 5.44 -8.52
C ARG A 74 8.08 6.17 -8.64
N MET A 75 6.98 5.48 -8.35
CA MET A 75 5.63 6.01 -8.55
C MET A 75 4.59 5.20 -7.75
N ILE A 76 3.56 5.86 -7.24
CA ILE A 76 2.40 5.23 -6.61
C ILE A 76 1.16 5.66 -7.38
N VAL A 77 0.36 4.70 -7.84
CA VAL A 77 -0.89 4.94 -8.57
C VAL A 77 -2.05 4.42 -7.74
N SER A 78 -2.95 5.30 -7.29
CA SER A 78 -4.21 4.89 -6.67
C SER A 78 -5.30 4.68 -7.71
N ALA A 79 -6.07 3.61 -7.58
CA ALA A 79 -7.27 3.34 -8.36
C ALA A 79 -8.45 3.14 -7.41
N ARG A 80 -9.48 3.99 -7.56
CA ARG A 80 -10.76 3.90 -6.84
C ARG A 80 -11.89 4.30 -7.78
N SER A 81 -13.03 3.63 -7.64
CA SER A 81 -14.28 3.96 -8.33
C SER A 81 -15.19 4.91 -7.56
N ASP A 82 -14.93 5.16 -6.27
CA ASP A 82 -15.68 6.08 -5.42
C ASP A 82 -14.87 7.33 -5.02
N GLY A 83 -15.55 8.49 -5.03
CA GLY A 83 -14.98 9.80 -5.32
C GLY A 83 -14.26 10.58 -4.21
N ALA A 84 -13.38 9.94 -3.44
CA ALA A 84 -12.44 10.68 -2.57
C ALA A 84 -10.99 10.22 -2.86
N PHE A 85 -10.22 11.06 -3.54
CA PHE A 85 -8.88 10.77 -4.08
C PHE A 85 -7.85 11.77 -3.53
N GLY A 86 -6.69 11.29 -3.04
CA GLY A 86 -5.54 12.13 -2.66
C GLY A 86 -5.07 12.01 -1.21
N PHE A 87 -3.98 12.74 -0.89
CA PHE A 87 -3.40 12.84 0.45
C PHE A 87 -4.27 13.74 1.33
N HIS A 88 -5.08 13.11 2.18
CA HIS A 88 -5.76 13.82 3.25
C HIS A 88 -4.91 13.67 4.50
N PRO A 89 -4.64 14.77 5.25
CA PRO A 89 -4.10 14.65 6.59
C PRO A 89 -4.96 13.64 7.35
N ARG A 90 -4.32 12.67 8.03
CA ARG A 90 -5.02 11.76 8.95
C ARG A 90 -5.79 12.68 9.89
N SER A 91 -7.11 12.76 9.72
CA SER A 91 -7.94 13.53 10.64
C SER A 91 -7.62 12.94 12.01
N GLN A 92 -7.04 13.75 12.90
CA GLN A 92 -7.04 13.41 14.30
C GLN A 92 -8.50 13.09 14.60
N ALA A 93 -8.76 11.84 15.00
CA ALA A 93 -10.05 11.50 15.59
C ALA A 93 -10.31 12.58 16.65
N ALA A 94 -11.37 13.37 16.46
CA ALA A 94 -11.73 14.39 17.41
C ALA A 94 -11.83 13.72 18.78
N PRO A 95 -11.24 14.30 19.85
CA PRO A 95 -11.35 13.71 21.17
C PRO A 95 -12.83 13.58 21.48
N ALA A 96 -13.24 12.40 21.94
CA ALA A 96 -14.59 12.18 22.45
C ALA A 96 -14.84 13.25 23.50
N VAL A 97 -15.75 14.19 23.19
CA VAL A 97 -16.21 15.18 24.15
C VAL A 97 -16.78 14.40 25.33
N ALA A 98 -16.06 14.45 26.45
CA ALA A 98 -16.57 14.01 27.72
C ALA A 98 -17.84 14.81 27.98
N ALA A 99 -18.99 14.13 27.97
CA ALA A 99 -20.19 14.67 28.55
C ALA A 99 -19.89 14.94 30.03
N LEU A 100 -19.71 16.21 30.38
CA LEU A 100 -19.84 16.63 31.76
C LEU A 100 -21.33 16.72 32.06
N ASP A 101 -21.70 16.03 33.14
CA ASP A 101 -22.98 16.10 33.84
C ASP A 101 -23.36 17.54 34.22
N ASP A 102 -24.67 17.83 34.13
CA ASP A 102 -25.41 18.70 35.05
C ASP A 102 -26.83 18.11 35.25
#